data_AF-A0AAW4NAE8-F1
#
_entry.id   AF-A0AAW4NAE8-F1
#
_cell.length_a   1.000
_cell.length_b   1.000
_cell.length_c   1.000
_cell.angle_alpha   90.00
_cell.angle_beta   90.00
_cell.angle_gamma   90.00
#
_symmetry.space_group_name_H-M   'P 1'
#
loop_
_entity.id
_entity.type
_entity.pdbx_description
1 polymer ?
#
loop_
_entity_poly.entity_id
_entity_poly.type
_entity_poly.pdbx_seq_one_letter_code
_entity_poly.pdbx_strand_id
1 'polypeptide(L)'
;NWMCEKGYSVLRAKKEIRQAQEAARREKAEASASSTGMMFVPMEPPTIDLPMEDLLYGINITFPNGTLVSVKKGCAKSVMALMKLYEKEDAVCLD
;
A
#
# COMPACT_ATOMS: atom_id res chain seq x y z
N ASN A 1 29.80 4.72 -11.92
CA ASN A 1 29.03 3.91 -10.94
C ASN A 1 27.57 3.97 -11.37
N TRP A 2 27.12 3.01 -12.18
CA TRP A 2 25.90 3.16 -13.00
C TRP A 2 24.62 3.40 -12.17
N MET A 3 24.47 2.78 -11.00
CA MET A 3 23.31 3.01 -10.12
C MET A 3 23.28 4.43 -9.53
N CYS A 4 24.44 5.05 -9.28
CA CYS A 4 24.48 6.44 -8.78
C CYS A 4 24.24 7.48 -9.89
N GLU A 5 24.55 7.11 -11.14
CA GLU A 5 24.71 8.00 -12.30
C GLU A 5 23.56 7.87 -13.31
N LYS A 6 22.90 6.72 -13.35
CA LYS A 6 21.79 6.36 -14.26
C LYS A 6 20.63 5.62 -13.57
N GLY A 7 20.84 5.07 -12.37
CA GLY A 7 19.79 4.37 -11.62
C GLY A 7 18.94 5.32 -10.77
N TYR A 8 17.62 5.25 -10.93
CA TYR A 8 16.70 5.80 -9.94
C TYR A 8 16.77 4.93 -8.68
N SER A 9 17.57 5.35 -7.70
CA SER A 9 17.57 4.71 -6.39
C SER A 9 16.19 4.86 -5.75
N VAL A 10 15.62 3.76 -5.26
CA VAL A 10 14.34 3.74 -4.53
C VAL A 10 14.35 4.76 -3.39
N LEU A 11 15.49 4.92 -2.71
CA LEU A 11 15.66 5.89 -1.63
C LEU A 11 15.52 7.33 -2.14
N ARG A 12 16.11 7.63 -3.31
CA ARG A 12 16.06 8.96 -3.93
C ARG A 12 14.64 9.26 -4.44
N ALA A 13 14.00 8.31 -5.12
CA ALA A 13 12.61 8.45 -5.58
C ALA A 13 11.64 8.68 -4.41
N LYS A 14 11.78 7.92 -3.31
CA LYS A 14 10.97 8.14 -2.09
C LYS A 14 11.19 9.52 -1.48
N LYS A 15 12.45 10.01 -1.48
CA LYS A 15 12.78 11.34 -0.96
C LYS A 15 12.17 12.45 -1.83
N GLU A 16 12.22 12.31 -3.15
CA GLU A 16 11.63 13.26 -4.11
C GLU A 16 10.10 13.34 -3.97
N ILE A 17 9.42 12.19 -3.86
CA ILE A 17 7.96 12.14 -3.63
C ILE A 17 7.59 12.85 -2.33
N ARG A 18 8.32 12.58 -1.24
CA ARG A 18 8.07 13.23 0.05
C ARG A 18 8.27 14.73 -0.02
N GLN A 19 9.32 15.19 -0.69
CA GLN A 19 9.59 16.63 -0.86
C GLN A 19 8.52 17.31 -1.71
N ALA A 20 8.07 16.69 -2.80
CA ALA A 20 6.99 17.21 -3.63
C ALA A 20 5.66 17.32 -2.84
N GLN A 21 5.35 16.33 -2.01
CA GLN A 21 4.16 16.38 -1.15
C GLN A 21 4.26 17.46 -0.06
N GLU A 22 5.42 17.62 0.59
CA GLU A 22 5.64 18.68 1.57
C GLU A 22 5.57 20.08 0.93
N ALA A 23 6.10 20.25 -0.29
CA ALA A 23 6.01 21.49 -1.04
C ALA A 23 4.55 21.82 -1.43
N ALA A 24 3.81 20.86 -1.97
CA ALA A 24 2.39 21.04 -2.30
C ALA A 24 1.54 21.36 -1.05
N ARG A 25 1.85 20.74 0.09
CA ARG A 25 1.20 21.05 1.38
C ARG A 25 1.51 22.47 1.85
N ARG A 26 2.76 22.92 1.68
CA ARG A 26 3.19 24.28 2.05
C ARG A 26 2.54 25.33 1.16
N GLU A 27 2.54 25.13 -0.16
CA GLU A 27 1.89 26.03 -1.13
C GLU A 27 0.39 26.16 -0.84
N LYS A 28 -0.29 25.06 -0.50
CA LYS A 28 -1.70 25.07 -0.09
C LYS A 28 -1.93 25.84 1.23
N ALA A 29 -1.00 25.75 2.17
CA ALA A 29 -1.06 26.50 3.43
C ALA A 29 -0.80 28.00 3.22
N GLU A 30 0.15 28.35 2.34
CA GLU A 30 0.46 29.74 1.96
C GLU A 30 -0.68 30.39 1.16
N ALA A 31 -1.30 29.66 0.23
CA ALA A 31 -2.50 30.11 -0.48
C ALA A 31 -3.69 30.32 0.47
N SER A 32 -3.79 29.53 1.54
CA SER A 32 -4.81 29.71 2.59
C SER A 32 -4.51 30.92 3.49
N ALA A 33 -3.24 31.26 3.70
CA ALA A 33 -2.81 32.41 4.50
C ALA A 33 -2.88 33.75 3.74
N SER A 34 -2.70 33.74 2.42
CA SER A 34 -2.81 34.90 1.53
C SER A 34 -4.27 35.22 1.12
N SER A 35 -5.24 34.92 1.98
CA SER A 35 -6.66 35.14 1.73
C SER A 35 -7.13 36.43 2.42
N THR A 36 -6.64 37.59 1.96
CA THR A 36 -7.31 38.86 2.25
C THR A 36 -8.48 39.01 1.27
N GLY A 37 -9.66 38.45 1.63
CA GLY A 37 -10.92 38.69 0.92
C GLY A 37 -11.75 37.47 0.48
N MET A 38 -11.75 36.34 1.19
CA MET A 38 -12.55 35.17 0.79
C MET A 38 -13.88 35.08 1.55
N MET A 39 -15.00 35.02 0.81
CA MET A 39 -16.36 34.74 1.32
C MET A 39 -16.66 33.23 1.46
N PHE A 40 -15.65 32.37 1.25
CA PHE A 40 -15.81 30.91 1.26
C PHE A 40 -14.83 30.28 2.24
N VAL A 41 -15.34 29.36 3.06
CA VAL A 41 -14.53 28.58 4.01
C VAL A 41 -13.71 27.54 3.22
N PRO A 42 -12.36 27.52 3.37
CA PRO A 42 -11.54 26.46 2.80
C PRO A 42 -11.96 25.10 3.37
N MET A 43 -12.47 24.22 2.52
CA MET A 43 -12.83 22.86 2.92
C MET A 43 -11.58 21.99 2.93
N GLU A 44 -11.24 21.42 4.08
CA GLU A 44 -10.19 20.41 4.14
C GLU A 44 -10.63 19.17 3.35
N PRO A 45 -9.79 18.65 2.44
CA PRO A 45 -10.10 17.42 1.75
C PRO A 45 -10.23 16.33 2.83
N PRO A 46 -11.24 15.45 2.73
CA PRO A 46 -11.39 14.38 3.69
C PRO A 46 -10.07 13.62 3.76
N THR A 47 -9.47 13.59 4.93
CA THR A 47 -8.36 12.70 5.25
C THR A 47 -8.94 11.29 5.25
N ILE A 48 -9.02 10.73 4.05
CA ILE A 48 -9.21 9.31 3.89
C ILE A 48 -7.85 8.71 4.28
N ASP A 49 -7.61 8.61 5.57
CA ASP A 49 -6.67 7.65 6.14
C ASP A 49 -7.27 6.26 5.89
N LEU A 50 -7.29 5.85 4.62
CA LEU A 50 -7.45 4.45 4.31
C LEU A 50 -6.24 3.80 4.97
N PRO A 51 -6.44 2.91 5.96
CA PRO A 51 -5.33 2.11 6.43
C PRO A 51 -4.73 1.47 5.18
N MET A 52 -3.42 1.60 5.00
CA MET A 52 -2.72 0.94 3.90
C MET A 52 -3.18 -0.52 3.93
N GLU A 53 -4.09 -0.91 3.05
CA GLU A 53 -4.61 -2.26 3.05
C GLU A 53 -3.41 -3.12 2.67
N ASP A 54 -3.08 -4.12 3.51
CA ASP A 54 -1.97 -5.06 3.29
C ASP A 54 -2.25 -5.93 2.07
N LEU A 55 -2.23 -5.31 0.90
CA LEU A 55 -2.77 -5.83 -0.34
C LEU A 55 -1.63 -6.51 -1.10
N LEU A 56 -1.78 -7.80 -1.27
CA LEU A 56 -0.84 -8.69 -1.94
C LEU A 56 -1.34 -8.94 -3.36
N TYR A 57 -0.39 -9.02 -4.31
CA TYR A 57 -0.67 -9.21 -5.73
C TYR A 57 0.22 -10.30 -6.31
N GLY A 58 -0.37 -11.20 -7.09
CA GLY A 58 0.36 -12.23 -7.83
C GLY A 58 1.15 -13.20 -6.95
N ILE A 59 0.66 -13.55 -5.77
CA ILE A 59 1.33 -14.51 -4.89
C ILE A 59 0.96 -15.94 -5.27
N ASN A 60 1.89 -16.88 -5.07
CA ASN A 60 1.64 -18.29 -5.25
C ASN A 60 1.91 -19.03 -3.93
N ILE A 61 0.97 -19.86 -3.51
CA ILE A 61 1.02 -20.63 -2.27
C ILE A 61 1.08 -22.10 -2.66
N THR A 62 2.13 -22.80 -2.24
CA THR A 62 2.28 -24.25 -2.47
C THR A 62 2.01 -24.96 -1.15
N PHE A 63 1.01 -25.84 -1.14
CA PHE A 63 0.65 -26.65 0.02
C PHE A 63 1.46 -27.97 0.05
N PRO A 64 1.65 -28.59 1.22
CA PRO A 64 2.42 -29.82 1.36
C PRO A 64 1.94 -30.99 0.49
N ASN A 65 0.64 -31.04 0.22
CA ASN A 65 0.02 -32.04 -0.67
C ASN A 65 0.29 -31.80 -2.17
N GLY A 66 1.12 -30.80 -2.51
CA GLY A 66 1.44 -30.43 -3.89
C GLY A 66 0.45 -29.49 -4.55
N THR A 67 -0.64 -29.10 -3.88
CA THR A 67 -1.61 -28.13 -4.41
C THR A 67 -0.97 -26.75 -4.53
N LEU A 68 -1.10 -26.13 -5.70
CA LEU A 68 -0.64 -24.78 -5.97
C LEU A 68 -1.84 -23.83 -6.10
N VAL A 69 -1.88 -22.79 -5.28
CA VAL A 69 -2.91 -21.74 -5.34
C VAL A 69 -2.28 -20.41 -5.75
N SER A 70 -2.78 -19.84 -6.84
CA SER A 70 -2.35 -18.52 -7.33
C SER A 70 -3.37 -17.44 -6.96
N VAL A 71 -2.94 -16.47 -6.17
CA VAL A 71 -3.78 -15.34 -5.72
C VAL A 71 -3.39 -14.11 -6.52
N LYS A 72 -4.27 -13.69 -7.44
CA LYS A 72 -4.07 -12.46 -8.24
C LYS A 72 -4.07 -11.21 -7.38
N LYS A 73 -4.98 -11.14 -6.40
CA LYS A 73 -5.17 -10.01 -5.49
C LYS A 73 -5.82 -10.50 -4.20
N GLY A 74 -5.30 -10.10 -3.05
CA GLY A 74 -5.91 -10.40 -1.75
C GLY A 74 -5.20 -9.66 -0.62
N CYS A 75 -5.84 -9.48 0.53
CA CYS A 75 -5.18 -8.88 1.69
C CYS A 75 -4.48 -9.95 2.54
N ALA A 76 -3.46 -9.58 3.31
CA ALA A 76 -2.73 -10.48 4.21
C ALA A 76 -3.67 -11.28 5.12
N LYS A 77 -4.70 -10.65 5.67
CA LYS A 77 -5.72 -11.32 6.51
C LYS A 77 -6.44 -12.44 5.77
N SER A 78 -6.88 -12.18 4.53
CA SER A 78 -7.57 -13.18 3.71
C SER A 78 -6.68 -14.36 3.32
N VAL A 79 -5.41 -14.08 3.00
CA VAL A 79 -4.43 -15.11 2.66
C VAL A 79 -4.13 -15.99 3.86
N MET A 80 -3.95 -15.40 5.05
CA MET A 80 -3.76 -16.17 6.29
C MET A 80 -4.99 -17.01 6.65
N ALA A 81 -6.20 -16.49 6.45
CA ALA A 81 -7.43 -17.27 6.66
C ALA A 81 -7.51 -18.47 5.71
N LEU A 82 -7.14 -18.29 4.45
CA LEU A 82 -7.03 -19.38 3.47
C LEU A 82 -6.06 -20.47 3.93
N MET A 83 -4.86 -20.09 4.39
CA MET A 83 -3.87 -21.07 4.86
C MET A 83 -4.38 -21.89 6.05
N LYS A 84 -5.07 -21.25 7.01
CA LYS A 84 -5.67 -21.94 8.16
C LYS A 84 -6.78 -22.92 7.81
N LEU A 85 -7.53 -22.67 6.73
CA LEU A 85 -8.55 -23.63 6.27
C LEU A 85 -7.88 -24.92 5.78
N TYR A 86 -6.75 -24.81 5.08
CA TYR A 86 -5.99 -25.96 4.58
C TYR A 86 -5.26 -26.72 5.69
N GLU A 87 -4.78 -26.06 6.75
CA GLU A 87 -4.19 -26.73 7.93
C GLU A 87 -5.15 -27.71 8.62
N LYS A 88 -6.46 -27.52 8.48
CA LYS A 88 -7.48 -28.33 9.16
C LYS A 88 -7.86 -29.61 8.40
N GLU A 89 -7.43 -29.74 7.14
CA GLU A 89 -7.75 -30.89 6.28
C GLU A 89 -6.78 -32.08 6.48
N ASP A 90 -5.63 -31.88 7.13
CA ASP A 90 -4.71 -32.96 7.57
C ASP A 90 -5.25 -33.78 8.77
N ALA A 91 -6.46 -33.48 9.24
CA ALA A 91 -7.15 -34.23 10.30
C ALA A 91 -8.13 -35.29 9.77
N VAL A 92 -8.15 -35.56 8.47
CA VAL A 92 -8.92 -36.68 7.91
C VAL A 92 -7.98 -37.87 7.72
N CYS A 93 -7.84 -38.65 8.79
CA CYS A 93 -7.37 -40.02 8.71
C CYS A 93 -8.21 -40.74 7.65
N LEU A 94 -7.61 -41.07 6.51
CA LEU A 94 -8.19 -42.05 5.61
C LEU A 94 -8.08 -43.41 6.31
N ASP A 95 -9.24 -44.00 6.60
CA ASP A 95 -9.45 -45.34 7.18
C ASP A 95 -8.68 -46.44 6.43
#